data_AF-A0A498BYK9-F1
#
_entry.id   AF-A0A498BYK9-F1
#
_cell.length_a   1.000
_cell.length_b   1.000
_cell.length_c   1.000
_cell.angle_alpha   90.00
_cell.angle_beta   90.00
_cell.angle_gamma   90.00
#
_symmetry.space_group_name_H-M   'P 1'
#
loop_
_entity.id
_entity.type
_entity.pdbx_description
1 polymer ?
#
loop_
_entity_poly.entity_id
_entity_poly.type
_entity_poly.pdbx_seq_one_letter_code
_entity_poly.pdbx_strand_id
1 'polypeptide(L)'
;MADLKIDVTEVLSSASRAERIAGDLAGAERIADETATYTGHDGLAGKVRDFGEKWDIARGELEENLTFIAEYLRAVIDTFDDLDTDLAASLQDSAVGDGTLTREIDDAIAEAQTTPAAAPSPSPTPSPSPGPAPTPPAGDG
;
A
#
# COMPACT_ATOMS: atom_id res chain seq x y z
N MET A 1 5.86 20.54 6.07
CA MET A 1 6.24 19.21 5.57
C MET A 1 6.43 19.34 4.08
N ALA A 2 7.56 18.94 3.53
CA ALA A 2 7.73 18.94 2.08
C ALA A 2 6.86 17.82 1.50
N ASP A 3 5.97 18.18 0.58
CA ASP A 3 5.17 17.26 -0.22
C ASP A 3 6.11 16.55 -1.20
N LEU A 4 6.37 15.26 -0.98
CA LEU A 4 7.29 14.47 -1.78
C LEU A 4 6.56 14.01 -3.05
N LYS A 5 6.89 14.62 -4.19
CA LYS A 5 6.37 14.23 -5.50
C LYS A 5 7.40 13.37 -6.23
N ILE A 6 7.10 12.09 -6.37
CA ILE A 6 7.94 11.15 -7.12
C ILE A 6 7.24 10.80 -8.43
N ASP A 7 7.95 11.00 -9.53
CA ASP A 7 7.55 10.51 -10.85
C ASP A 7 8.16 9.12 -11.04
N VAL A 8 7.38 8.09 -10.71
CA VAL A 8 7.82 6.68 -10.79
C VAL A 8 8.20 6.29 -12.22
N THR A 9 7.58 6.93 -13.22
CA THR A 9 7.90 6.66 -14.63
C THR A 9 9.27 7.21 -15.00
N GLU A 10 9.61 8.43 -14.55
CA GLU A 10 10.93 9.01 -14.81
C GLU A 10 12.04 8.29 -14.03
N VAL A 11 11.76 7.82 -12.82
CA VAL A 11 12.69 6.98 -12.04
C VAL A 11 12.95 5.67 -12.77
N LEU A 12 11.91 5.01 -13.28
CA LEU A 12 12.05 3.78 -14.08
C LEU A 12 12.83 4.03 -15.37
N SER A 13 12.53 5.12 -16.07
CA SER A 13 13.26 5.53 -17.29
C SER A 13 14.74 5.74 -17.00
N SER A 14 15.06 6.35 -15.86
CA SER A 14 16.44 6.57 -15.44
C SER A 14 17.17 5.26 -15.13
N ALA A 15 16.51 4.31 -14.45
CA ALA A 15 17.05 2.99 -14.21
C ALA A 15 17.34 2.24 -15.52
N SER A 16 16.39 2.21 -16.46
CA SER A 16 16.58 1.56 -17.76
C SER A 16 17.67 2.22 -18.61
N ARG A 17 17.82 3.55 -18.54
CA ARG A 17 18.91 4.26 -19.22
C ARG A 17 20.27 3.87 -18.64
N ALA A 18 20.39 3.81 -17.31
CA ALA A 18 21.63 3.43 -16.65
C ALA A 18 22.06 2.01 -17.05
N GLU A 19 21.14 1.04 -17.07
CA GLU A 19 21.44 -0.33 -17.52
C GLU A 19 21.82 -0.41 -18.98
N ARG A 20 21.13 0.35 -19.84
CA ARG A 20 21.47 0.38 -21.25
C ARG A 20 22.89 0.89 -21.46
N ILE A 21 23.26 1.97 -20.76
CA ILE A 21 24.62 2.53 -20.84
C ILE A 21 25.63 1.52 -20.27
N ALA A 22 25.33 0.86 -19.16
CA ALA A 22 26.18 -0.20 -18.60
C ALA A 22 26.39 -1.34 -19.61
N GLY A 23 25.33 -1.81 -20.25
CA GLY A 23 25.39 -2.85 -21.29
C GLY A 23 26.16 -2.42 -22.54
N ASP A 24 25.96 -1.18 -23.01
CA ASP A 24 26.70 -0.61 -24.13
C ASP A 24 28.20 -0.50 -23.80
N LEU A 25 28.53 -0.13 -22.55
CA LEU A 25 29.91 -0.10 -22.07
C LEU A 25 30.49 -1.51 -22.01
N ALA A 26 29.80 -2.49 -21.43
CA ALA A 26 30.26 -3.88 -21.35
C ALA A 26 30.54 -4.49 -22.73
N GLY A 27 29.69 -4.18 -23.71
CA GLY A 27 29.79 -4.67 -25.09
C GLY A 27 30.83 -3.94 -25.95
N ALA A 28 31.39 -2.81 -25.49
CA ALA A 28 32.37 -2.06 -26.27
C ALA A 28 33.66 -2.86 -26.49
N GLU A 29 34.12 -2.92 -27.73
CA GLU A 29 35.27 -3.73 -28.15
C GLU A 29 36.61 -3.13 -27.70
N ARG A 30 37.55 -4.01 -27.35
CA ARG A 30 38.91 -3.64 -26.93
C ARG A 30 39.80 -3.39 -28.15
N ILE A 31 39.81 -2.16 -28.64
CA ILE A 31 40.60 -1.77 -29.82
C ILE A 31 42.03 -1.31 -29.48
N ALA A 32 42.39 -1.18 -28.21
CA ALA A 32 43.69 -0.61 -27.80
C ALA A 32 44.88 -1.45 -28.27
N ASP A 33 44.79 -2.78 -28.17
CA ASP A 33 45.87 -3.68 -28.62
C ASP A 33 46.05 -3.63 -30.14
N GLU A 34 44.96 -3.58 -30.89
CA GLU A 34 45.00 -3.43 -32.34
C GLU A 34 45.58 -2.06 -32.72
N THR A 35 45.07 -1.00 -32.10
CA THR A 35 45.51 0.39 -32.33
C THR A 35 47.00 0.57 -32.04
N ALA A 36 47.52 -0.10 -31.01
CA ALA A 36 48.92 -0.05 -30.65
C ALA A 36 49.83 -0.58 -31.78
N THR A 37 49.39 -1.56 -32.57
CA THR A 37 50.18 -2.11 -33.69
C THR A 37 50.38 -1.11 -34.83
N TYR A 38 49.44 -0.18 -35.03
CA TYR A 38 49.53 0.83 -36.09
C TYR A 38 50.45 2.01 -35.75
N THR A 39 50.92 2.13 -34.50
CA THR A 39 51.76 3.27 -34.06
C THR A 39 53.18 3.24 -34.62
N GLY A 40 53.68 2.06 -35.03
CA GLY A 40 55.02 1.90 -35.62
C GLY A 40 56.21 2.18 -34.69
N HIS A 41 55.96 2.43 -33.40
CA HIS A 41 56.99 2.73 -32.40
C HIS A 41 56.63 2.15 -31.04
N ASP A 42 57.54 1.35 -30.46
CA ASP A 42 57.29 0.58 -29.23
C ASP A 42 56.87 1.46 -28.04
N GLY A 43 57.45 2.64 -27.90
CA GLY A 43 57.11 3.56 -26.81
C GLY A 43 55.69 4.14 -26.94
N LEU A 44 55.22 4.39 -28.17
CA LEU A 44 53.85 4.88 -28.40
C LEU A 44 52.85 3.73 -28.30
N ALA A 45 53.20 2.55 -28.82
CA ALA A 45 52.42 1.32 -28.64
C ALA A 45 52.20 1.02 -27.15
N GLY A 46 53.24 1.16 -26.33
CA GLY A 46 53.14 1.03 -24.87
C GLY A 46 52.12 1.99 -24.27
N LYS A 47 52.14 3.27 -24.66
CA LYS A 47 51.17 4.26 -24.15
C LYS A 47 49.72 3.98 -24.56
N VAL A 48 49.50 3.46 -25.76
CA VAL A 48 48.15 3.07 -26.21
C VAL A 48 47.64 1.87 -25.41
N ARG A 49 48.50 0.89 -25.11
CA ARG A 49 48.15 -0.25 -24.24
C ARG A 49 47.89 0.20 -22.80
N ASP A 50 48.75 1.04 -22.23
CA ASP A 50 48.57 1.62 -20.88
C ASP A 50 47.24 2.37 -20.77
N PHE A 51 46.87 3.11 -21.81
CA PHE A 51 45.58 3.80 -21.88
C PHE A 51 44.43 2.79 -21.95
N GLY A 52 44.53 1.79 -22.82
CA GLY A 52 43.53 0.74 -22.97
C GLY A 52 43.24 -0.01 -21.67
N GLU A 53 44.30 -0.38 -20.93
CA GLU A 53 44.18 -1.05 -19.64
C GLU A 53 43.49 -0.16 -18.59
N LYS A 54 43.92 1.09 -18.46
CA LYS A 54 43.29 2.04 -17.52
C LYS A 54 41.86 2.36 -17.89
N TRP A 55 41.57 2.47 -19.19
CA TRP A 55 40.23 2.68 -19.69
C TRP A 55 39.34 1.49 -19.38
N ASP A 56 39.84 0.26 -19.53
CA ASP A 56 39.08 -0.96 -19.20
C ASP A 56 38.72 -1.01 -17.70
N ILE A 57 39.67 -0.66 -16.82
CA ILE A 57 39.42 -0.55 -15.37
C ILE A 57 38.35 0.53 -15.09
N ALA A 58 38.55 1.74 -15.61
CA ALA A 58 37.62 2.85 -15.39
C ALA A 58 36.21 2.55 -15.94
N ARG A 59 36.14 1.83 -17.08
CA ARG A 59 34.90 1.36 -17.68
C ARG A 59 34.20 0.33 -16.79
N GLY A 60 34.94 -0.62 -16.24
CA GLY A 60 34.41 -1.61 -15.30
C GLY A 60 33.83 -0.93 -14.04
N GLU A 61 34.55 0.02 -13.45
CA GLU A 61 34.05 0.78 -12.30
C GLU A 61 32.78 1.59 -12.66
N LEU A 62 32.72 2.19 -13.85
CA LEU A 62 31.53 2.91 -14.30
C LEU A 62 30.33 1.98 -14.52
N GLU A 63 30.56 0.80 -15.11
CA GLU A 63 29.54 -0.24 -15.29
C GLU A 63 28.96 -0.70 -13.96
N GLU A 64 29.82 -1.01 -12.98
CA GLU A 64 29.40 -1.39 -11.62
C GLU A 64 28.55 -0.30 -10.97
N ASN A 65 29.00 0.96 -11.06
CA ASN A 65 28.26 2.10 -10.51
C ASN A 65 26.89 2.29 -11.18
N LEU A 66 26.81 2.18 -12.50
CA LEU A 66 25.54 2.30 -13.23
C LEU A 66 24.58 1.17 -12.88
N THR A 67 25.09 -0.05 -12.75
CA THR A 67 24.32 -1.22 -12.30
C THR A 67 23.77 -0.98 -10.89
N PHE A 68 24.61 -0.54 -9.96
CA PHE A 68 24.20 -0.22 -8.60
C PHE A 68 23.12 0.87 -8.55
N ILE A 69 23.26 1.93 -9.35
CA ILE A 69 22.25 2.99 -9.45
C ILE A 69 20.92 2.42 -9.98
N ALA A 70 20.95 1.61 -11.03
CA ALA A 70 19.75 1.02 -11.60
C ALA A 70 19.01 0.10 -10.61
N GLU A 71 19.75 -0.71 -9.85
CA GLU A 71 19.20 -1.56 -8.79
C GLU A 71 18.56 -0.72 -7.68
N TYR A 72 19.25 0.33 -7.22
CA TYR A 72 18.73 1.21 -6.20
C TYR A 72 17.44 1.92 -6.64
N LEU A 73 17.40 2.45 -7.87
CA LEU A 73 16.22 3.10 -8.42
C LEU A 73 15.04 2.12 -8.52
N ARG A 74 15.29 0.86 -8.87
CA ARG A 74 14.23 -0.17 -8.85
C ARG A 74 13.75 -0.50 -7.45
N ALA A 75 14.65 -0.64 -6.48
CA ALA A 75 14.27 -0.90 -5.11
C ALA A 75 13.37 0.21 -4.54
N VAL A 76 13.63 1.47 -4.93
CA VAL A 76 12.75 2.59 -4.60
C VAL A 76 11.37 2.40 -5.22
N ILE A 77 11.27 2.07 -6.52
CA ILE A 77 9.99 1.84 -7.20
C ILE A 77 9.21 0.70 -6.54
N ASP A 78 9.87 -0.43 -6.27
CA ASP A 78 9.28 -1.61 -5.62
C ASP A 78 8.69 -1.25 -4.26
N THR A 79 9.43 -0.48 -3.46
CA THR A 79 8.95 0.01 -2.16
C THR A 79 7.70 0.90 -2.32
N PHE A 80 7.61 1.73 -3.36
CA PHE A 80 6.41 2.56 -3.59
C PHE A 80 5.21 1.72 -4.04
N ASP A 81 5.41 0.72 -4.90
CA ASP A 81 4.34 -0.17 -5.36
C ASP A 81 3.79 -1.03 -4.22
N ASP A 82 4.67 -1.52 -3.34
CA ASP A 82 4.31 -2.22 -2.11
C ASP A 82 3.48 -1.33 -1.18
N LEU A 83 3.93 -0.09 -0.93
CA LEU A 83 3.22 0.86 -0.08
C LEU A 83 1.84 1.23 -0.66
N ASP A 84 1.75 1.43 -1.98
CA ASP A 84 0.49 1.73 -2.65
C ASP A 84 -0.48 0.53 -2.61
N THR A 85 0.05 -0.69 -2.75
CA THR A 85 -0.74 -1.93 -2.65
C THR A 85 -1.28 -2.13 -1.23
N ASP A 86 -0.44 -1.95 -0.22
CA ASP A 86 -0.83 -2.06 1.19
C ASP A 86 -1.89 -1.00 1.55
N LEU A 87 -1.71 0.23 1.07
CA LEU A 87 -2.68 1.30 1.28
C LEU A 87 -4.02 0.97 0.62
N ALA A 88 -4.02 0.52 -0.64
CA ALA A 88 -5.23 0.13 -1.34
C ALA A 88 -5.96 -1.03 -0.63
N ALA A 89 -5.22 -2.03 -0.14
CA ALA A 89 -5.78 -3.14 0.63
C ALA A 89 -6.44 -2.66 1.93
N SER A 90 -5.78 -1.78 2.69
CA SER A 90 -6.33 -1.22 3.93
C SER A 90 -7.62 -0.41 3.72
N LEU A 91 -7.70 0.34 2.61
CA LEU A 91 -8.89 1.12 2.25
C LEU A 91 -10.05 0.22 1.84
N GLN A 92 -9.76 -0.88 1.12
CA GLN A 92 -10.77 -1.88 0.76
C GLN A 92 -11.30 -2.62 2.00
N ASP A 93 -10.42 -3.02 2.91
CA ASP A 93 -10.80 -3.66 4.17
C ASP A 93 -11.69 -2.73 5.02
N SER A 94 -11.30 -1.46 5.13
CA SER A 94 -12.10 -0.44 5.82
C SER A 94 -13.48 -0.23 5.18
N ALA A 95 -13.55 -0.17 3.85
CA ALA A 95 -14.82 -0.01 3.12
C ALA A 95 -15.73 -1.24 3.26
N VAL A 96 -15.16 -2.45 3.26
CA VAL A 96 -15.91 -3.69 3.51
C VAL A 96 -16.45 -3.71 4.94
N GLY A 97 -15.63 -3.34 5.93
CA GLY A 97 -16.02 -3.23 7.34
C GLY A 97 -17.19 -2.25 7.56
N ASP A 98 -17.12 -1.07 6.96
CA ASP A 98 -18.19 -0.06 7.04
C ASP A 98 -19.50 -0.55 6.37
N GLY A 99 -19.36 -1.23 5.24
CA GLY A 99 -20.50 -1.85 4.54
C GLY A 99 -21.13 -3.02 5.30
N THR A 100 -20.34 -3.79 6.07
CA THR A 100 -20.87 -4.83 6.97
C THR A 100 -21.64 -4.24 8.14
N LEU A 101 -21.08 -3.21 8.79
CA LEU A 101 -21.74 -2.53 9.90
C LEU A 101 -23.06 -1.88 9.47
N THR A 102 -23.07 -1.24 8.30
CA THR A 102 -24.29 -0.64 7.73
C THR A 102 -25.38 -1.69 7.52
N ARG A 103 -25.03 -2.85 6.95
CA ARG A 103 -25.98 -3.96 6.75
C ARG A 103 -26.51 -4.52 8.07
N GLU A 104 -25.66 -4.71 9.07
CA GLU A 104 -26.07 -5.18 10.39
C GLU A 104 -27.06 -4.22 11.07
N ILE A 105 -26.87 -2.91 10.92
CA ILE A 105 -27.80 -1.90 11.43
C ILE A 105 -29.14 -1.95 10.69
N ASP A 106 -29.13 -2.04 9.35
CA ASP A 106 -30.35 -2.13 8.55
C ASP A 106 -31.16 -3.39 8.89
N ASP A 107 -30.49 -4.54 9.05
CA ASP A 107 -31.11 -5.80 9.46
C ASP A 107 -31.72 -5.66 10.86
N ALA A 108 -30.99 -5.07 11.83
CA ALA A 108 -31.50 -4.84 13.18
C ALA A 108 -32.71 -3.88 13.22
N ILE A 109 -32.73 -2.85 12.37
CA ILE A 109 -33.86 -1.93 12.23
C ILE A 109 -35.07 -2.67 11.61
N ALA A 110 -34.86 -3.51 10.60
CA ALA A 110 -35.91 -4.31 9.99
C ALA A 110 -36.54 -5.30 11.00
N GLU A 111 -35.72 -5.97 11.81
CA GLU A 111 -36.19 -6.85 12.89
C GLU A 111 -37.02 -6.08 13.93
N ALA A 112 -36.60 -4.87 14.32
CA ALA A 112 -37.33 -4.03 15.27
C ALA A 112 -38.69 -3.52 14.74
N GLN A 113 -38.88 -3.44 13.41
CA GLN A 113 -40.15 -3.01 12.80
C GLN A 113 -41.16 -4.15 12.59
N THR A 114 -40.70 -5.40 12.61
CA THR A 114 -41.58 -6.57 12.40
C THR A 114 -42.17 -7.13 13.69
N THR A 115 -41.73 -6.67 14.87
CA THR A 115 -42.37 -6.99 16.15
C THR A 115 -43.62 -6.11 16.35
N PRO A 116 -44.84 -6.68 16.40
CA PRO A 116 -46.02 -5.91 16.79
C PRO A 116 -45.82 -5.41 18.23
N ALA A 117 -45.91 -4.10 18.43
CA ALA A 117 -45.99 -3.52 19.77
C ALA A 117 -47.21 -4.12 20.49
N ALA A 118 -46.98 -5.04 21.43
CA ALA A 118 -47.98 -5.40 22.40
C ALA A 118 -48.30 -4.11 23.18
N ALA A 119 -49.52 -3.59 22.99
CA ALA A 119 -50.00 -2.39 23.66
C ALA A 119 -49.76 -2.51 25.18
N PRO A 120 -49.25 -1.47 25.86
CA PRO A 120 -49.15 -1.50 27.31
C PRO A 120 -50.56 -1.61 27.89
N SER A 121 -50.82 -2.69 28.62
CA SER A 121 -52.10 -2.92 29.30
C SER A 121 -52.34 -1.77 30.30
N PRO A 122 -53.51 -1.10 30.31
CA PRO A 122 -53.78 -0.04 31.25
C PRO A 122 -53.81 -0.60 32.68
N SER A 123 -53.11 0.07 33.58
CA SER A 123 -53.02 -0.31 35.00
C SER A 123 -54.42 -0.33 35.65
N PRO A 124 -54.79 -1.37 36.41
CA PRO A 124 -56.11 -1.44 37.04
C PRO A 124 -56.25 -0.38 38.14
N THR A 125 -57.26 0.47 38.01
CA THR A 125 -57.71 1.43 39.01
C THR A 125 -57.99 0.75 40.36
N PRO A 126 -57.50 1.25 41.51
CA PRO A 126 -57.83 0.68 42.81
C PRO A 126 -59.33 0.84 43.11
N SER A 127 -59.97 -0.28 43.43
CA SER A 127 -61.39 -0.38 43.77
C SER A 127 -61.68 0.25 45.15
N PRO A 128 -62.73 1.08 45.33
CA PRO A 128 -63.09 1.60 46.63
C PRO A 128 -63.68 0.50 47.53
N SER A 129 -63.17 0.41 48.75
CA SER A 129 -63.60 -0.52 49.79
C SER A 129 -65.03 -0.19 50.28
N PRO A 130 -65.99 -1.14 50.25
CA PRO A 130 -67.32 -0.93 50.84
C PRO A 130 -67.25 -1.04 52.36
N GLY A 131 -67.73 0.00 53.05
CA GLY A 131 -67.81 0.12 54.50
C GLY A 131 -68.80 -0.85 55.18
N PRO A 132 -68.83 -0.88 56.52
CA PRO A 132 -69.43 -1.95 57.30
C PRO A 132 -70.96 -2.01 57.18
N ALA A 133 -71.48 -3.24 57.16
CA ALA A 133 -72.89 -3.59 57.04
C ALA A 133 -73.70 -3.20 58.30
N PRO A 134 -74.95 -2.72 58.15
CA PRO A 134 -75.84 -2.51 59.28
C PRO A 134 -76.55 -3.81 59.71
N THR A 135 -76.61 -4.05 61.02
CA THR A 135 -77.41 -5.10 61.67
C THR A 135 -78.83 -4.62 61.94
N PRO A 136 -79.87 -5.41 61.61
CA PRO A 136 -81.09 -5.44 62.45
C PRO A 136 -81.75 -6.85 62.50
N PRO A 137 -82.85 -7.06 63.25
CA PRO A 137 -82.90 -7.35 64.68
C PRO A 137 -83.51 -8.73 65.01
N ALA A 138 -83.44 -9.13 66.28
CA ALA A 138 -84.06 -10.35 66.82
C ALA A 138 -85.61 -10.32 66.79
N GLY A 139 -86.23 -11.49 66.60
CA GLY A 139 -87.68 -11.69 66.72
C GLY A 139 -88.06 -13.18 66.84
N ASP A 140 -88.53 -13.53 68.03
CA ASP A 140 -89.09 -14.80 68.52
C ASP A 140 -90.47 -15.15 67.92
N GLY A 141 -90.84 -16.44 67.92
CA GLY A 141 -92.20 -16.91 67.60
C GLY A 141 -92.28 -18.32 67.03
#